data_AF-A0AAJ2M9C8-F1
#
_entry.id   AF-A0AAJ2M9C8-F1
#
_cell.length_a   1.000
_cell.length_b   1.000
_cell.length_c   1.000
_cell.angle_alpha   90.00
_cell.angle_beta   90.00
_cell.angle_gamma   90.00
#
_symmetry.space_group_name_H-M   'P 1'
#
loop_
_entity.id
_entity.type
_entity.pdbx_description
1 polymer ?
#
loop_
_entity_poly.entity_id
_entity_poly.type
_entity_poly.pdbx_seq_one_letter_code
_entity_poly.pdbx_strand_id
1 'polypeptide(L)'
;MNKITQSALAALVLGACSTASFAEDEAARGGYHPPKPPIDWSKCNTLGCEKEIPISLKINKKCVLTGGNAIVLSAAGGTQTTNYSITTNTPYVLNLQTANAGANNTTFVKHETDASKTIATTIVTTKQGAAGAVPFGNSNHAGQAVDNYTLAVTNTAVDATQLAGNYTDRYLIKAYY
;
A
#
# COMPACT_ATOMS: atom_id res chain seq x y z
N MET A 1 -13.97 -71.74 19.23
CA MET A 1 -15.14 -71.86 20.13
C MET A 1 -15.26 -70.59 20.96
N ASN A 2 -16.50 -70.05 21.06
CA ASN A 2 -16.99 -68.92 21.86
C ASN A 2 -16.51 -67.51 21.42
N LYS A 3 -17.36 -66.51 21.16
CA LYS A 3 -18.70 -66.20 21.71
C LYS A 3 -19.63 -65.57 20.65
N ILE A 4 -20.91 -65.94 20.74
CA ILE A 4 -22.08 -65.30 20.13
C ILE A 4 -22.82 -64.53 21.25
N THR A 5 -23.21 -63.29 20.99
CA THR A 5 -24.40 -62.61 21.56
C THR A 5 -24.67 -61.35 20.71
N GLN A 6 -25.75 -61.32 19.91
CA GLN A 6 -27.08 -60.71 20.20
C GLN A 6 -27.00 -59.18 20.34
N SER A 7 -27.84 -58.30 19.78
CA SER A 7 -29.03 -58.28 18.92
C SER A 7 -29.08 -56.80 18.42
N ALA A 8 -29.69 -56.41 17.31
CA ALA A 8 -31.12 -56.16 17.26
C ALA A 8 -31.55 -55.78 15.84
N LEU A 9 -32.66 -56.38 15.45
CA LEU A 9 -33.55 -56.03 14.37
C LEU A 9 -34.08 -54.60 14.59
N ALA A 10 -33.82 -53.67 13.67
CA ALA A 10 -34.54 -52.41 13.61
C ALA A 10 -35.20 -52.29 12.23
N ALA A 11 -36.52 -52.24 12.28
CA ALA A 11 -37.46 -52.39 11.19
C ALA A 11 -37.29 -51.35 10.08
N LEU A 12 -37.47 -51.82 8.84
CA LEU A 12 -37.94 -51.02 7.72
C LEU A 12 -39.21 -50.26 8.12
N VAL A 13 -39.10 -48.94 8.31
CA VAL A 13 -40.24 -48.04 8.19
C VAL A 13 -40.00 -47.21 6.92
N LEU A 14 -40.61 -47.69 5.83
CA LEU A 14 -40.96 -46.87 4.69
C LEU A 14 -41.99 -45.84 5.17
N GLY A 15 -41.50 -44.64 5.51
CA GLY A 15 -42.32 -43.47 5.80
C GLY A 15 -41.97 -42.38 4.81
N ALA A 16 -42.86 -42.16 3.84
CA ALA A 16 -42.80 -41.03 2.93
C ALA A 16 -42.84 -39.69 3.68
N CYS A 17 -42.39 -38.65 2.97
CA CYS A 17 -42.49 -37.22 3.28
C CYS A 17 -41.36 -36.62 4.15
N SER A 18 -40.39 -36.00 3.47
CA SER A 18 -39.71 -34.77 3.92
C SER A 18 -39.10 -34.08 2.69
N THR A 19 -39.97 -33.66 1.78
CA THR A 19 -39.66 -32.54 0.89
C THR A 19 -39.78 -31.24 1.70
N ALA A 20 -38.84 -30.32 1.47
CA ALA A 20 -38.88 -28.91 1.85
C ALA A 20 -38.61 -28.58 3.33
N SER A 21 -37.39 -28.14 3.62
CA SER A 21 -37.11 -27.08 4.61
C SER A 21 -35.69 -26.53 4.41
N PHE A 22 -35.51 -25.77 3.32
CA PHE A 22 -34.59 -24.62 3.25
C PHE A 22 -35.14 -23.67 2.18
N ALA A 23 -36.35 -23.18 2.40
CA ALA A 23 -36.97 -22.13 1.59
C ALA A 23 -37.85 -21.25 2.48
N GLU A 24 -37.30 -20.77 3.59
CA GLU A 24 -37.98 -19.77 4.41
C GLU A 24 -36.94 -18.90 5.12
N ASP A 25 -36.15 -18.17 4.33
CA ASP A 25 -35.60 -16.87 4.77
C ASP A 25 -35.22 -15.91 3.63
N GLU A 26 -35.70 -16.11 2.40
CA GLU A 26 -35.38 -15.21 1.27
C GLU A 26 -36.60 -14.53 0.62
N ALA A 27 -37.82 -14.75 1.11
CA ALA A 27 -39.00 -14.04 0.61
C ALA A 27 -39.12 -12.59 1.16
N ALA A 28 -38.28 -12.19 2.12
CA ALA A 28 -38.39 -10.89 2.80
C ALA A 28 -37.44 -9.79 2.25
N ARG A 29 -36.56 -10.09 1.28
CA ARG A 29 -35.65 -9.09 0.69
C ARG A 29 -35.80 -9.05 -0.82
N GLY A 30 -36.67 -8.17 -1.29
CA GLY A 30 -36.84 -7.86 -2.70
C GLY A 30 -35.51 -7.48 -3.36
N GLY A 31 -34.95 -8.41 -4.11
CA GLY A 31 -33.72 -8.26 -4.87
C GLY A 31 -33.71 -9.21 -6.05
N TYR A 32 -33.23 -8.73 -7.19
CA TYR A 32 -33.08 -9.50 -8.42
C TYR A 32 -32.25 -10.77 -8.18
N HIS A 33 -32.89 -11.95 -8.27
CA HIS A 33 -32.20 -13.23 -8.25
C HIS A 33 -31.80 -13.61 -9.67
N PRO A 34 -30.50 -13.78 -9.99
CA PRO A 34 -30.10 -14.35 -11.27
C PRO A 34 -30.66 -15.78 -11.41
N PRO A 35 -30.98 -16.24 -12.63
CA PRO A 35 -31.54 -17.56 -12.86
C PRO A 35 -30.59 -18.64 -12.33
N LYS A 36 -31.16 -19.59 -11.59
CA LYS A 36 -30.42 -20.72 -11.01
C LYS A 36 -29.74 -21.49 -12.16
N PRO A 37 -28.41 -21.65 -12.15
CA PRO A 37 -27.71 -22.37 -13.22
C PRO A 37 -28.24 -23.81 -13.33
N PRO A 38 -28.28 -24.39 -14.55
CA PRO A 38 -28.74 -25.76 -14.76
C PRO A 38 -27.90 -26.75 -13.95
N ILE A 39 -28.57 -27.78 -13.41
CA ILE A 39 -27.92 -28.81 -12.60
C ILE A 39 -27.08 -29.69 -13.51
N ASP A 40 -25.76 -29.70 -13.30
CA ASP A 40 -24.81 -30.54 -14.04
C ASP A 40 -24.72 -31.92 -13.40
N TRP A 41 -25.54 -32.86 -13.90
CA TRP A 41 -25.61 -34.24 -13.44
C TRP A 41 -24.37 -35.07 -13.80
N SER A 42 -23.49 -34.58 -14.69
CA SER A 42 -22.26 -35.29 -15.06
C SER A 42 -21.23 -35.33 -13.92
N LYS A 43 -21.41 -34.48 -12.90
CA LYS A 43 -20.58 -34.43 -11.68
C LYS A 43 -21.11 -35.29 -10.54
N CYS A 44 -22.18 -36.05 -10.76
CA CYS A 44 -22.69 -37.04 -9.82
C CYS A 44 -22.35 -38.45 -10.35
N ASN A 45 -21.57 -39.21 -9.58
CA ASN A 45 -21.23 -40.60 -9.88
C ASN A 45 -21.90 -41.53 -8.84
N THR A 46 -21.67 -42.85 -8.94
CA THR A 46 -22.24 -43.86 -8.03
C THR A 46 -21.80 -43.73 -6.57
N LEU A 47 -20.77 -42.93 -6.27
CA LEU A 47 -20.27 -42.66 -4.92
C LEU A 47 -20.77 -41.32 -4.35
N GLY A 48 -21.26 -40.39 -5.18
CA GLY A 48 -21.80 -39.09 -4.73
C GLY A 48 -21.74 -37.97 -5.78
N CYS A 49 -22.12 -36.75 -5.38
CA CYS A 49 -22.06 -35.54 -6.21
C CYS A 49 -20.92 -34.62 -5.78
N GLU A 50 -20.16 -34.12 -6.76
CA GLU A 50 -19.07 -33.16 -6.54
C GLU A 50 -19.44 -31.77 -7.08
N LYS A 51 -19.15 -30.73 -6.30
CA LYS A 51 -19.34 -29.33 -6.69
C LYS A 51 -18.11 -28.51 -6.32
N GLU A 52 -17.51 -27.88 -7.31
CA GLU A 52 -16.43 -26.92 -7.11
C GLU A 52 -17.01 -25.51 -6.92
N ILE A 53 -16.53 -24.79 -5.92
CA ILE A 53 -16.89 -23.39 -5.67
C ILE A 53 -15.61 -22.57 -5.87
N PRO A 54 -15.51 -21.74 -6.93
CA PRO A 54 -14.32 -20.93 -7.13
C PRO A 54 -14.22 -19.85 -6.05
N ILE A 55 -13.06 -19.74 -5.42
CA ILE A 55 -12.74 -18.70 -4.44
C ILE A 55 -11.73 -17.74 -5.08
N SER A 56 -12.03 -16.44 -5.10
CA SER A 56 -11.16 -15.42 -5.70
C SER A 56 -10.98 -14.21 -4.79
N LEU A 57 -9.77 -13.67 -4.70
CA LEU A 57 -9.43 -12.44 -3.97
C LEU A 57 -8.75 -11.44 -4.92
N LYS A 58 -9.30 -10.22 -5.02
CA LYS A 58 -8.66 -9.09 -5.72
C LYS A 58 -7.93 -8.20 -4.72
N ILE A 59 -6.61 -8.04 -4.91
CA ILE A 59 -5.80 -7.08 -4.14
C ILE A 59 -5.60 -5.82 -4.99
N ASN A 60 -6.06 -4.67 -4.50
CA ASN A 60 -5.86 -3.38 -5.16
C ASN A 60 -4.45 -2.82 -4.88
N LYS A 61 -3.94 -1.97 -5.78
CA LYS A 61 -2.69 -1.24 -5.55
C LYS A 61 -2.83 -0.33 -4.32
N LYS A 62 -1.84 -0.33 -3.44
CA LYS A 62 -1.78 0.46 -2.20
C LYS A 62 -0.39 1.07 -2.05
N CYS A 63 -0.35 2.34 -1.64
CA CYS A 63 0.87 3.08 -1.32
C CYS A 63 0.66 3.78 0.02
N VAL A 64 1.65 3.70 0.89
CA VAL A 64 1.69 4.38 2.18
C VAL A 64 3.02 5.11 2.27
N LEU A 65 2.96 6.41 2.53
CA LEU A 65 4.13 7.25 2.81
C LEU A 65 4.04 7.72 4.27
N THR A 66 5.08 7.46 5.05
CA THR A 66 5.13 7.78 6.48
C THR A 66 6.48 8.40 6.87
N GLY A 67 6.51 9.10 8.00
CA GLY A 67 7.68 9.83 8.47
C GLY A 67 7.88 11.17 7.74
N GLY A 68 9.12 11.65 7.70
CA GLY A 68 9.48 12.92 7.05
C GLY A 68 9.15 14.15 7.90
N ASN A 69 9.79 14.26 9.07
CA ASN A 69 9.70 15.49 9.88
C ASN A 69 10.31 16.68 9.15
N ALA A 70 9.82 17.89 9.45
CA ALA A 70 10.39 19.12 8.93
C ALA A 70 11.88 19.24 9.28
N ILE A 71 12.68 19.65 8.31
CA ILE A 71 14.09 19.97 8.52
C ILE A 71 14.21 21.45 8.85
N VAL A 72 14.87 21.75 9.97
CA VAL A 72 15.24 23.11 10.35
C VAL A 72 16.73 23.29 10.06
N LEU A 73 17.06 24.21 9.14
CA LEU A 73 18.43 24.51 8.76
C LEU A 73 19.13 25.36 9.82
N SER A 74 20.46 25.25 9.87
CA SER A 74 21.29 26.01 10.82
C SER A 74 21.88 27.24 10.16
N ALA A 75 21.88 28.37 10.87
CA ALA A 75 22.56 29.59 10.41
C ALA A 75 24.09 29.40 10.29
N ALA A 76 24.68 28.51 11.07
CA ALA A 76 26.09 28.14 10.96
C ALA A 76 26.39 27.24 9.74
N GLY A 77 25.37 26.85 8.97
CA GLY A 77 25.50 25.88 7.89
C GLY A 77 25.57 24.44 8.40
N GLY A 78 25.85 23.52 7.46
CA GLY A 78 25.98 22.09 7.72
C GLY A 78 24.80 21.27 7.21
N THR A 79 24.83 19.98 7.52
CA THR A 79 23.86 19.01 7.03
C THR A 79 22.87 18.62 8.12
N GLN A 80 21.59 18.67 7.77
CA GLN A 80 20.49 18.19 8.60
C GLN A 80 19.79 17.04 7.91
N THR A 81 19.28 16.08 8.68
CA THR A 81 18.69 14.86 8.13
C THR A 81 17.31 14.56 8.72
N THR A 82 16.48 13.91 7.92
CA THR A 82 15.21 13.31 8.35
C THR A 82 15.02 11.98 7.63
N ASN A 83 14.18 11.11 8.18
CA ASN A 83 13.90 9.80 7.60
C ASN A 83 12.42 9.69 7.25
N TYR A 84 12.13 9.03 6.14
CA TYR A 84 10.77 8.69 5.73
C TYR A 84 10.76 7.29 5.09
N SER A 85 9.59 6.68 4.99
CA SER A 85 9.45 5.40 4.31
C SER A 85 8.27 5.39 3.35
N ILE A 86 8.41 4.56 2.32
CA ILE A 86 7.38 4.30 1.31
C ILE A 86 7.13 2.80 1.30
N THR A 87 5.88 2.39 1.50
CA THR A 87 5.45 0.99 1.42
C THR A 87 4.42 0.85 0.31
N THR A 88 4.75 0.04 -0.69
CA THR A 88 3.86 -0.25 -1.83
C THR A 88 3.73 -1.76 -2.01
N ASN A 89 2.57 -2.24 -2.48
CA ASN A 89 2.36 -3.66 -2.80
C ASN A 89 2.62 -3.99 -4.29
N THR A 90 3.20 -3.07 -5.04
CA THR A 90 3.47 -3.17 -6.48
C THR A 90 4.67 -2.28 -6.82
N PRO A 91 5.42 -2.56 -7.91
CA PRO A 91 6.42 -1.63 -8.42
C PRO A 91 5.86 -0.23 -8.61
N TYR A 92 6.69 0.78 -8.38
CA TYR A 92 6.29 2.18 -8.43
C TYR A 92 7.41 3.08 -8.97
N VAL A 93 7.02 4.25 -9.45
CA VAL A 93 7.90 5.35 -9.81
C VAL A 93 7.91 6.36 -8.68
N LEU A 94 9.10 6.67 -8.17
CA LEU A 94 9.34 7.74 -7.22
C LEU A 94 9.78 8.98 -7.98
N ASN A 95 9.06 10.07 -7.81
CA ASN A 95 9.42 11.39 -8.31
C ASN A 95 9.78 12.32 -7.16
N LEU A 96 11.05 12.74 -7.13
CA LEU A 96 11.59 13.66 -6.12
C LEU A 96 11.80 15.03 -6.72
N GLN A 97 11.28 16.06 -6.06
CA GLN A 97 11.36 17.45 -6.51
C GLN A 97 11.49 18.42 -5.34
N THR A 98 11.92 19.64 -5.60
CA THR A 98 11.68 20.78 -4.71
C THR A 98 10.72 21.78 -5.33
N ALA A 99 10.05 22.58 -4.50
CA ALA A 99 9.19 23.65 -4.99
C ALA A 99 10.00 24.76 -5.69
N ASN A 100 11.24 25.00 -5.25
CA ASN A 100 12.05 26.10 -5.78
C ASN A 100 12.92 25.74 -7.00
N ALA A 101 13.31 24.47 -7.17
CA ALA A 101 14.23 24.03 -8.23
C ALA A 101 13.75 22.82 -9.04
N GLY A 102 12.55 22.30 -8.78
CA GLY A 102 11.99 21.17 -9.53
C GLY A 102 12.81 19.89 -9.33
N ALA A 103 13.19 19.23 -10.43
CA ALA A 103 13.94 17.97 -10.40
C ALA A 103 15.47 18.20 -10.31
N ASN A 104 15.91 19.17 -9.51
CA ASN A 104 17.33 19.45 -9.29
C ASN A 104 17.65 19.35 -7.79
N ASN A 105 18.76 18.67 -7.48
CA ASN A 105 19.24 18.47 -6.12
C ASN A 105 19.99 19.69 -5.56
N THR A 106 20.50 20.56 -6.43
CA THR A 106 20.98 21.90 -6.10
C THR A 106 19.78 22.86 -6.15
N THR A 107 19.34 23.28 -4.97
CA THR A 107 18.13 24.09 -4.76
C THR A 107 18.45 25.26 -3.85
N PHE A 108 17.43 25.94 -3.34
CA PHE A 108 17.59 27.08 -2.47
C PHE A 108 16.30 27.31 -1.67
N VAL A 109 16.46 27.82 -0.46
CA VAL A 109 15.35 28.35 0.32
C VAL A 109 15.16 29.84 -0.03
N LYS A 110 13.91 30.29 -0.15
CA LYS A 110 13.54 31.68 -0.50
C LYS A 110 13.00 32.41 0.71
N HIS A 111 13.38 33.67 0.86
CA HIS A 111 12.82 34.52 1.90
C HIS A 111 11.30 34.71 1.70
N GLU A 112 10.53 34.63 2.78
CA GLU A 112 9.05 34.63 2.70
C GLU A 112 8.47 35.93 2.13
N THR A 113 9.15 37.08 2.31
CA THR A 113 8.65 38.39 1.85
C THR A 113 9.45 39.00 0.71
N ASP A 114 10.64 38.48 0.39
CA ASP A 114 11.49 38.96 -0.70
C ASP A 114 12.10 37.78 -1.47
N ALA A 115 11.42 37.34 -2.51
CA ALA A 115 11.82 36.16 -3.29
C ALA A 115 13.17 36.32 -4.02
N SER A 116 13.75 37.53 -4.07
CA SER A 116 15.10 37.75 -4.60
C SER A 116 16.19 37.32 -3.63
N LYS A 117 15.87 37.16 -2.34
CA LYS A 117 16.79 36.70 -1.30
C LYS A 117 16.68 35.19 -1.15
N THR A 118 17.79 34.52 -1.36
CA THR A 118 17.87 33.05 -1.34
C THR A 118 19.09 32.58 -0.60
N ILE A 119 19.00 31.41 0.02
CA ILE A 119 20.15 30.68 0.57
C ILE A 119 20.26 29.36 -0.18
N ALA A 120 21.42 29.11 -0.78
CA ALA A 120 21.67 27.89 -1.54
C ALA A 120 21.64 26.65 -0.63
N THR A 121 21.07 25.57 -1.14
CA THR A 121 20.99 24.29 -0.45
C THR A 121 21.23 23.13 -1.39
N THR A 122 21.81 22.05 -0.89
CA THR A 122 21.97 20.81 -1.63
C THR A 122 21.22 19.71 -0.91
N ILE A 123 20.47 18.91 -1.65
CA ILE A 123 19.67 17.81 -1.11
C ILE A 123 20.22 16.48 -1.62
N VAL A 124 20.38 15.52 -0.72
CA VAL A 124 20.73 14.14 -1.06
C VAL A 124 19.73 13.22 -0.39
N THR A 125 19.11 12.36 -1.19
CA THR A 125 18.21 11.32 -0.69
C THR A 125 18.85 9.97 -0.94
N THR A 126 19.00 9.15 0.09
CA THR A 126 19.54 7.79 -0.03
C THR A 126 18.46 6.78 0.36
N LYS A 127 18.44 5.64 -0.34
CA LYS A 127 17.62 4.49 0.03
C LYS A 127 18.47 3.53 0.85
N GLN A 128 17.94 3.04 1.97
CA GLN A 128 18.63 2.05 2.79
C GLN A 128 19.00 0.81 1.93
N GLY A 129 20.26 0.38 2.01
CA GLY A 129 20.76 -0.75 1.22
C GLY A 129 21.08 -0.46 -0.25
N ALA A 130 20.90 0.78 -0.72
CA ALA A 130 21.34 1.20 -2.05
C ALA A 130 22.76 1.79 -2.01
N ALA A 131 23.53 1.56 -3.08
CA ALA A 131 24.90 2.06 -3.21
C ALA A 131 25.01 3.55 -3.56
N GLY A 132 23.90 4.20 -3.95
CA GLY A 132 23.91 5.58 -4.44
C GLY A 132 22.68 6.38 -4.02
N ALA A 133 22.74 7.68 -4.28
CA ALA A 133 21.62 8.58 -4.07
C ALA A 133 20.48 8.28 -5.06
N VAL A 134 19.25 8.46 -4.58
CA VAL A 134 18.06 8.46 -5.41
C VAL A 134 18.08 9.73 -6.25
N PRO A 135 18.00 9.64 -7.59
CA PRO A 135 18.04 10.81 -8.44
C PRO A 135 16.78 11.66 -8.24
N PHE A 136 16.93 12.97 -8.42
CA PHE A 136 15.79 13.86 -8.58
C PHE A 136 15.06 13.59 -9.90
N GLY A 137 13.76 13.87 -9.94
CA GLY A 137 12.90 13.40 -11.02
C GLY A 137 12.51 11.93 -10.81
N ASN A 138 12.26 11.21 -11.91
CA ASN A 138 11.70 9.86 -11.86
C ASN A 138 12.77 8.78 -11.62
N SER A 139 12.46 7.85 -10.72
CA SER A 139 13.24 6.63 -10.49
C SER A 139 12.31 5.43 -10.27
N ASN A 140 12.67 4.27 -10.82
CA ASN A 140 11.89 3.04 -10.68
C ASN A 140 12.29 2.29 -9.40
N HIS A 141 11.31 1.79 -8.67
CA HIS A 141 11.50 1.00 -7.45
C HIS A 141 10.66 -0.27 -7.51
N ALA A 142 11.20 -1.37 -6.97
CA ALA A 142 10.55 -2.68 -7.00
C ALA A 142 9.25 -2.74 -6.20
N GLY A 143 9.13 -1.95 -5.13
CA GLY A 143 8.01 -2.04 -4.19
C GLY A 143 7.95 -3.38 -3.47
N GLN A 144 6.75 -3.78 -3.05
CA GLN A 144 6.46 -5.04 -2.33
C GLN A 144 7.19 -5.21 -0.99
N ALA A 145 7.79 -4.12 -0.49
CA ALA A 145 8.53 -4.05 0.74
C ALA A 145 8.41 -2.62 1.33
N VAL A 146 8.98 -2.43 2.51
CA VAL A 146 9.17 -1.10 3.09
C VAL A 146 10.49 -0.54 2.58
N ASP A 147 10.41 0.53 1.79
CA ASP A 147 11.58 1.28 1.34
C ASP A 147 11.84 2.45 2.30
N ASN A 148 12.96 2.38 3.02
CA ASN A 148 13.39 3.44 3.95
C ASN A 148 14.34 4.40 3.26
N TYR A 149 14.12 5.70 3.46
CA TYR A 149 14.91 6.77 2.87
C TYR A 149 15.42 7.73 3.94
N THR A 150 16.66 8.20 3.74
CA THR A 150 17.23 9.31 4.49
C THR A 150 17.35 10.50 3.56
N LEU A 151 16.72 11.61 3.95
CA LEU A 151 16.83 12.91 3.29
C LEU A 151 17.86 13.74 4.06
N ALA A 152 18.90 14.18 3.38
CA ALA A 152 19.91 15.10 3.90
C ALA A 152 19.82 16.43 3.15
N VAL A 153 19.77 17.53 3.88
CA VAL A 153 19.78 18.89 3.32
C VAL A 153 20.95 19.65 3.91
N THR A 154 21.79 20.22 3.05
CA THR A 154 22.97 20.98 3.43
C THR A 154 22.81 22.42 3.01
N ASN A 155 23.12 23.36 3.90
CA ASN A 155 23.23 24.78 3.59
C ASN A 155 24.61 25.33 3.96
N THR A 156 25.04 26.39 3.26
CA THR A 156 26.20 27.18 3.67
C THR A 156 25.85 28.03 4.89
N ALA A 157 26.86 28.41 5.67
CA ALA A 157 26.69 29.40 6.72
C ALA A 157 26.14 30.70 6.14
N VAL A 158 25.21 31.34 6.85
CA VAL A 158 24.72 32.67 6.50
C VAL A 158 25.57 33.75 7.16
N ASP A 159 25.79 34.85 6.46
CA ASP A 159 26.53 36.00 6.97
C ASP A 159 25.60 37.05 7.59
N ALA A 160 26.20 38.09 8.20
CA ALA A 160 25.47 39.19 8.83
C ALA A 160 24.75 40.12 7.83
N THR A 161 25.00 39.98 6.53
CA THR A 161 24.37 40.77 5.46
C THR A 161 23.13 40.08 4.88
N GLN A 162 22.93 38.80 5.18
CA GLN A 162 21.75 38.05 4.79
C GLN A 162 20.51 38.67 5.45
N LEU A 163 19.46 38.90 4.65
CA LEU A 163 18.21 39.47 5.15
C LEU A 163 17.62 38.57 6.24
N ALA A 164 17.33 39.15 7.41
CA ALA A 164 16.73 38.43 8.51
C ALA A 164 15.26 38.08 8.23
N GLY A 165 14.91 36.83 8.55
CA GLY A 165 13.56 36.31 8.39
C GLY A 165 13.58 34.83 8.02
N ASN A 166 12.41 34.30 7.71
CA ASN A 166 12.26 32.90 7.36
C ASN A 166 12.56 32.68 5.89
N TYR A 167 13.27 31.59 5.62
CA TYR A 167 13.51 31.10 4.27
C TYR A 167 12.92 29.71 4.13
N THR A 168 12.16 29.48 3.07
CA THR A 168 11.44 28.21 2.87
C THR A 168 11.69 27.59 1.51
N ASP A 169 11.69 26.27 1.48
CA ASP A 169 11.53 25.42 0.30
C ASP A 169 10.69 24.22 0.74
N ARG A 170 10.11 23.50 -0.22
CA ARG A 170 9.34 22.29 0.03
C ARG A 170 9.91 21.14 -0.76
N TYR A 171 10.35 20.10 -0.06
CA TYR A 171 10.68 18.81 -0.65
C TYR A 171 9.39 18.04 -0.97
N LEU A 172 9.23 17.63 -2.22
CA LEU A 172 8.03 16.99 -2.74
C LEU A 172 8.35 15.52 -3.08
N ILE A 173 7.62 14.61 -2.45
CA ILE A 173 7.74 13.17 -2.67
C ILE A 173 6.45 12.69 -3.33
N LYS A 174 6.56 12.13 -4.55
CA LYS A 174 5.41 11.59 -5.28
C LYS A 174 5.71 10.13 -5.65
N ALA A 175 4.84 9.22 -5.24
CA ALA A 175 4.89 7.80 -5.63
C ALA A 175 3.66 7.46 -6.47
N TYR A 176 3.88 6.86 -7.64
CA TYR A 176 2.80 6.48 -8.57
C TYR A 176 3.14 5.18 -9.33
N TYR A 177 2.16 4.63 -10.05
CA TYR A 177 2.24 3.32 -10.70
C TYR A 177 2.09 3.37 -12.21
#